data_AF-A0A2G2LUB4-F1
#
_entry.id   AF-A0A2G2LUB4-F1
#
_cell.length_a   1.000
_cell.length_b   1.000
_cell.length_c   1.000
_cell.angle_alpha   90.00
_cell.angle_beta   90.00
_cell.angle_gamma   90.00
#
_symmetry.space_group_name_H-M   'P 1'
#
loop_
_entity.id
_entity.type
_entity.pdbx_description
1 polymer ?
#
loop_
_entity_poly.entity_id
_entity_poly.type
_entity_poly.pdbx_seq_one_letter_code
_entity_poly.pdbx_strand_id
1 'polypeptide(L)'
;MKPLLVAIQLVLDQIKSWRNFLTDFKLLRLSKPAEKDLRLIAAYTNREWGEVQKNKYLGIIQQSLKSLADLSVTGKLRNDIATDLYCYSIQKHLIFYRETEQELLVLRVLHERMGLNQHLLR
;
A
#
# COMPACT_ATOMS: atom_id res chain seq x y z
N MET A 1 -12.89 -31.70 -37.17
CA MET A 1 -13.66 -31.31 -35.96
C MET A 1 -12.83 -30.74 -34.80
N LYS A 2 -11.51 -30.49 -34.92
CA LYS A 2 -10.68 -29.85 -33.87
C LYS A 2 -10.54 -28.30 -33.86
N PRO A 3 -10.94 -27.50 -34.88
CA PRO A 3 -10.57 -26.09 -34.93
C PRO A 3 -11.39 -25.17 -34.00
N LEU A 4 -12.64 -25.53 -33.69
CA LEU A 4 -13.52 -24.68 -32.89
C LEU A 4 -13.13 -24.63 -31.40
N LEU A 5 -12.74 -25.77 -30.84
CA LEU A 5 -12.28 -25.87 -29.44
C LEU A 5 -10.97 -25.11 -29.19
N VAL A 6 -10.05 -25.13 -30.16
CA VAL A 6 -8.78 -24.39 -30.07
C VAL A 6 -9.02 -22.88 -30.13
N ALA A 7 -9.93 -22.42 -30.99
CA ALA A 7 -10.29 -21.01 -31.08
C ALA A 7 -10.92 -20.47 -29.78
N ILE A 8 -11.79 -21.26 -29.14
CA ILE A 8 -12.41 -20.91 -27.84
C ILE A 8 -11.33 -20.80 -26.76
N GLN A 9 -10.39 -21.74 -26.68
CA GLN A 9 -9.34 -21.72 -25.67
C GLN A 9 -8.43 -20.49 -25.79
N LEU A 10 -8.05 -20.10 -27.01
CA LEU A 10 -7.24 -18.90 -27.27
C LEU A 10 -7.95 -17.61 -26.84
N VAL A 11 -9.27 -17.50 -27.09
CA VAL A 11 -10.06 -16.35 -26.63
C VAL A 11 -10.15 -16.33 -25.10
N LEU A 12 -10.35 -17.49 -24.46
CA LEU A 12 -10.36 -17.58 -23.00
C LEU A 12 -9.02 -17.21 -22.38
N ASP A 13 -7.90 -17.57 -23.01
CA ASP A 13 -6.56 -17.23 -22.54
C ASP A 13 -6.25 -15.74 -22.75
N GLN A 14 -6.74 -15.11 -23.84
CA GLN A 14 -6.69 -13.66 -24.02
C GLN A 14 -7.54 -12.91 -22.98
N ILE A 15 -8.76 -13.39 -22.70
CA ILE A 15 -9.63 -12.80 -21.66
C ILE A 15 -9.00 -12.96 -20.27
N LYS A 16 -8.36 -14.09 -19.97
CA LYS A 16 -7.60 -14.27 -18.72
C LYS A 16 -6.41 -13.32 -18.63
N SER A 17 -5.69 -13.09 -19.73
CA SER A 17 -4.60 -12.11 -19.80
C SER A 17 -5.10 -10.68 -19.54
N TRP A 18 -6.23 -10.28 -20.16
CA TRP A 18 -6.87 -9.00 -19.86
C TRP A 18 -7.35 -8.91 -18.41
N ARG A 19 -7.87 -10.00 -17.86
CA ARG A 19 -8.29 -10.05 -16.46
C ARG A 19 -7.12 -9.88 -15.50
N ASN A 20 -5.97 -10.49 -15.79
CA ASN A 20 -4.75 -10.28 -15.00
C ASN A 20 -4.32 -8.81 -15.03
N PHE A 21 -4.37 -8.17 -16.20
CA PHE A 21 -4.10 -6.74 -16.37
C PHE A 21 -5.11 -5.82 -15.65
N LEU A 22 -6.34 -6.30 -15.44
CA LEU A 22 -7.39 -5.59 -14.70
C LEU A 22 -7.33 -5.88 -13.18
N THR A 23 -6.55 -6.86 -12.73
CA THR A 23 -6.42 -7.26 -11.32
C THR A 23 -5.15 -6.76 -10.63
N ASP A 24 -4.29 -6.02 -11.32
CA ASP A 24 -3.02 -5.53 -10.76
C ASP A 24 -3.20 -4.52 -9.61
N PHE A 25 -4.43 -4.08 -9.33
CA PHE A 25 -4.76 -3.24 -8.19
C PHE A 25 -5.31 -4.06 -7.02
N LYS A 26 -4.55 -4.09 -5.92
CA LYS A 26 -5.01 -4.56 -4.63
C LYS A 26 -6.02 -3.58 -4.03
N LEU A 27 -7.03 -4.11 -3.35
CA LEU A 27 -7.91 -3.33 -2.49
C LEU A 27 -7.08 -2.70 -1.36
N LEU A 28 -7.06 -1.38 -1.28
CA LEU A 28 -6.37 -0.66 -0.22
C LEU A 28 -7.28 -0.53 1.01
N ARG A 29 -6.84 -1.04 2.16
CA ARG A 29 -7.51 -0.85 3.46
C ARG A 29 -6.57 -0.17 4.46
N LEU A 30 -7.12 0.75 5.25
CA LEU A 30 -6.44 1.32 6.40
C LEU A 30 -6.95 0.67 7.68
N SER A 31 -6.05 0.32 8.58
CA SER A 31 -6.42 0.01 9.96
C SER A 31 -6.80 1.29 10.73
N LYS A 32 -7.56 1.16 11.82
CA LYS A 32 -7.87 2.31 12.70
C LYS A 32 -6.62 3.04 13.21
N PRO A 33 -5.53 2.34 13.63
CA PRO A 33 -4.26 2.98 13.93
C PRO A 33 -3.65 3.77 12.77
N ALA A 34 -3.64 3.22 11.56
CA ALA A 34 -3.11 3.92 10.38
C ALA A 34 -3.89 5.22 10.09
N GLU A 35 -5.21 5.19 10.19
CA GLU A 35 -6.03 6.41 10.05
C GLU A 35 -5.68 7.47 11.12
N LYS A 36 -5.46 7.02 12.36
CA LYS A 36 -5.06 7.91 13.46
C LYS A 36 -3.69 8.52 13.18
N ASP A 37 -2.73 7.72 12.73
CA ASP A 37 -1.41 8.20 12.35
C ASP A 37 -1.51 9.28 11.26
N LEU A 38 -2.28 9.05 10.20
CA LEU A 38 -2.48 10.03 9.12
C LEU A 38 -3.12 11.33 9.61
N ARG A 39 -4.10 11.26 10.52
CA ARG A 39 -4.69 12.45 11.16
C ARG A 39 -3.66 13.24 11.96
N LEU A 40 -2.79 12.56 12.72
CA LEU A 40 -1.72 13.19 13.48
C LEU A 40 -0.67 13.84 12.57
N ILE A 41 -0.29 13.16 11.48
CA ILE A 41 0.62 13.69 10.46
C ILE A 41 0.04 14.97 9.84
N ALA A 42 -1.24 14.95 9.47
CA ALA A 42 -1.92 16.11 8.89
C ALA A 42 -1.93 17.30 9.88
N ALA A 43 -2.33 17.06 11.13
CA ALA A 43 -2.40 18.09 12.15
C ALA A 43 -1.02 18.69 12.46
N TYR A 44 0.00 17.83 12.62
CA TYR A 44 1.38 18.26 12.86
C TYR A 44 1.92 19.07 11.69
N THR A 45 1.82 18.55 10.46
CA THR A 45 2.35 19.22 9.26
C THR A 45 1.68 20.58 9.04
N ASN A 46 0.38 20.68 9.30
CA ASN A 46 -0.35 21.94 9.21
C ASN A 46 0.11 22.96 10.26
N ARG A 47 0.35 22.51 11.49
CA ARG A 47 0.78 23.38 12.58
C ARG A 47 2.19 23.95 12.33
N GLU A 48 3.11 23.11 11.85
CA GLU A 48 4.51 23.52 11.66
C GLU A 48 4.75 24.30 10.36
N TRP A 49 4.02 23.98 9.28
CA TRP A 49 4.32 24.52 7.93
C TRP A 49 3.11 25.02 7.14
N GLY A 50 1.92 24.98 7.72
CA GLY A 50 0.69 25.46 7.09
C GLY A 50 0.04 24.48 6.11
N GLU A 51 -1.11 24.90 5.59
CA GLU A 51 -2.02 24.04 4.83
C GLU A 51 -1.45 23.55 3.49
N VAL A 52 -0.71 24.38 2.78
CA VAL A 52 -0.10 24.01 1.48
C VAL A 52 0.84 22.82 1.67
N GLN A 53 1.67 22.85 2.71
CA GLN A 53 2.62 21.78 3.00
C GLN A 53 1.89 20.52 3.50
N LYS A 54 0.86 20.66 4.34
CA LYS A 54 -0.02 19.55 4.75
C LYS A 54 -0.58 18.81 3.52
N ASN A 55 -1.20 19.53 2.59
CA ASN A 55 -1.83 18.94 1.42
C ASN A 55 -0.81 18.27 0.50
N LYS A 56 0.34 18.91 0.26
CA LYS A 56 1.45 18.32 -0.50
C LYS A 56 1.93 17.03 0.13
N TYR A 57 2.14 17.01 1.45
CA TYR A 57 2.67 15.85 2.14
C TYR A 57 1.70 14.67 2.15
N LEU A 58 0.41 14.92 2.41
CA LEU A 58 -0.62 13.89 2.31
C LEU A 58 -0.77 13.36 0.88
N GLY A 59 -0.63 14.20 -0.14
CA GLY A 59 -0.64 13.78 -1.54
C GLY A 59 0.49 12.79 -1.86
N ILE A 60 1.69 13.00 -1.31
CA ILE A 60 2.84 12.10 -1.48
C ILE A 60 2.57 10.74 -0.82
N ILE A 61 1.99 10.74 0.38
CA ILE A 61 1.59 9.50 1.06
C ILE A 61 0.52 8.78 0.24
N GLN A 62 -0.51 9.48 -0.21
CA GLN A 62 -1.59 8.90 -1.02
C GLN A 62 -1.06 8.28 -2.33
N GLN A 63 -0.18 8.98 -3.04
CA GLN A 63 0.42 8.45 -4.27
C GLN A 63 1.24 7.18 -3.99
N SER A 64 1.98 7.17 -2.89
CA SER A 64 2.78 5.99 -2.52
C SER A 64 1.90 4.79 -2.16
N LEU A 65 0.77 5.01 -1.47
CA LEU A 65 -0.21 3.97 -1.19
C LEU A 65 -0.83 3.40 -2.47
N LYS A 66 -1.12 4.23 -3.47
CA LYS A 66 -1.57 3.78 -4.79
C LYS A 66 -0.51 2.93 -5.47
N SER A 67 0.74 3.38 -5.47
CA SER A 67 1.87 2.65 -6.08
C SER A 67 2.17 1.32 -5.39
N LEU A 68 1.89 1.20 -4.09
CA LEU A 68 1.95 -0.08 -3.39
C LEU A 68 0.78 -1.00 -3.77
N ALA A 69 -0.43 -0.44 -3.90
CA ALA A 69 -1.62 -1.19 -4.26
C ALA A 69 -1.59 -1.69 -5.72
N ASP A 70 -0.99 -0.93 -6.65
CA ASP A 70 -0.85 -1.28 -8.06
C ASP A 70 0.43 -2.09 -8.38
N LEU A 71 1.16 -2.50 -7.34
CA LEU A 71 2.39 -3.30 -7.43
C LEU A 71 3.55 -2.64 -8.20
N SER A 72 3.46 -1.35 -8.54
CA SER A 72 4.56 -0.62 -9.20
C SER A 72 5.77 -0.41 -8.28
N VAL A 73 5.56 -0.44 -6.96
CA VAL A 73 6.62 -0.48 -5.95
C VAL A 73 6.31 -1.53 -4.88
N THR A 74 7.35 -2.01 -4.20
CA THR A 74 7.19 -2.92 -3.07
C THR A 74 8.08 -2.50 -1.89
N GLY A 75 7.61 -2.79 -0.68
CA GLY A 75 8.35 -2.60 0.56
C GLY A 75 9.35 -3.72 0.83
N LYS A 76 10.17 -3.51 1.85
CA LYS A 76 11.06 -4.55 2.38
C LYS A 76 10.30 -5.43 3.35
N LEU A 77 10.43 -6.74 3.21
CA LEU A 77 9.93 -7.69 4.21
C LEU A 77 10.70 -7.52 5.53
N ARG A 78 9.97 -7.47 6.64
CA ARG A 78 10.45 -7.21 8.01
C ARG A 78 9.95 -8.28 8.97
N ASN A 79 10.19 -9.54 8.61
CA ASN A 79 9.92 -10.69 9.47
C ASN A 79 10.72 -10.67 10.78
N ASP A 80 11.79 -9.87 10.86
CA ASP A 80 12.52 -9.57 12.09
C ASP A 80 11.68 -8.77 13.12
N ILE A 81 10.60 -8.11 12.68
CA ILE A 81 9.65 -7.40 13.55
C ILE A 81 8.38 -8.24 13.76
N ALA A 82 7.75 -8.69 12.67
CA ALA A 82 6.57 -9.53 12.72
C ALA A 82 6.38 -10.30 11.40
N THR A 83 5.77 -11.48 11.47
CA THR A 83 5.48 -12.30 10.29
C THR A 83 4.65 -11.55 9.25
N ASP A 84 5.07 -11.71 7.99
CA ASP A 84 4.47 -11.14 6.78
C ASP A 84 4.30 -9.62 6.83
N LEU A 85 5.16 -8.95 7.57
CA LEU A 85 5.16 -7.49 7.69
C LEU A 85 6.07 -6.87 6.64
N TYR A 86 5.54 -5.95 5.85
CA TYR A 86 6.32 -5.15 4.92
C TYR A 86 6.48 -3.72 5.43
N CYS A 87 7.59 -3.10 5.05
CA CYS A 87 7.92 -1.72 5.39
C CYS A 87 8.36 -0.97 4.12
N TYR A 88 7.68 0.14 3.82
CA TYR A 88 8.04 1.03 2.73
C TYR A 88 8.35 2.43 3.26
N SER A 89 9.51 2.98 2.89
CA SER A 89 9.96 4.31 3.35
C SER A 89 9.51 5.39 2.38
N ILE A 90 8.89 6.44 2.89
CA ILE A 90 8.48 7.63 2.14
C ILE A 90 8.89 8.86 2.92
N GLN A 91 9.87 9.58 2.38
CA GLN A 91 10.46 10.73 3.04
C GLN A 91 10.82 10.44 4.51
N LYS A 92 10.09 11.02 5.46
CA LYS A 92 10.32 10.91 6.90
C LYS A 92 9.44 9.88 7.59
N HIS A 93 8.66 9.12 6.83
CA HIS A 93 7.70 8.16 7.36
C HIS A 93 7.90 6.76 6.79
N LEU A 94 7.47 5.78 7.56
CA LEU A 94 7.50 4.36 7.27
C LEU A 94 6.06 3.86 7.21
N ILE A 95 5.68 3.24 6.11
CA ILE A 95 4.40 2.54 5.93
C ILE A 95 4.61 1.08 6.27
N PHE A 96 3.94 0.63 7.31
CA PHE A 96 3.87 -0.79 7.67
C PHE A 96 2.58 -1.37 7.14
N TYR A 97 2.69 -2.46 6.39
CA TYR A 97 1.54 -3.08 5.77
C TYR A 97 1.71 -4.60 5.68
N ARG A 98 0.59 -5.28 5.48
CA ARG A 98 0.54 -6.66 5.00
C ARG A 98 -0.18 -6.68 3.67
N GLU A 99 0.12 -7.67 2.86
CA GLU A 99 -0.56 -7.83 1.59
C GLU A 99 -0.90 -9.30 1.32
N THR A 100 -1.99 -9.47 0.60
CA THR A 100 -2.37 -10.72 -0.07
C THR A 100 -2.32 -10.50 -1.57
N GLU A 101 -2.78 -11.46 -2.37
CA GLU A 101 -2.96 -11.26 -3.81
C GLU A 101 -4.00 -10.15 -4.10
N GLN A 102 -5.01 -9.96 -3.24
CA GLN A 102 -6.14 -9.06 -3.51
C GLN A 102 -6.21 -7.81 -2.63
N GLU A 103 -5.52 -7.77 -1.48
CA GLU A 103 -5.63 -6.67 -0.52
C GLU A 103 -4.25 -6.18 -0.05
N LEU A 104 -4.11 -4.86 0.07
CA LEU A 104 -3.03 -4.18 0.77
C LEU A 104 -3.60 -3.54 2.05
N LEU A 105 -3.30 -4.14 3.19
CA LEU A 105 -3.72 -3.65 4.51
C LEU A 105 -2.61 -2.82 5.14
N VAL A 106 -2.82 -1.50 5.18
CA VAL A 106 -1.92 -0.57 5.87
C VAL A 106 -2.18 -0.64 7.37
N LEU A 107 -1.18 -1.11 8.10
CA LEU A 107 -1.23 -1.25 9.54
C LEU A 107 -0.88 0.05 10.25
N ARG A 108 0.20 0.74 9.84
CA ARG A 108 0.68 1.98 10.48
C ARG A 108 1.39 2.90 9.48
N VAL A 109 1.39 4.21 9.78
CA VAL A 109 2.20 5.22 9.07
C VAL A 109 3.01 5.99 10.10
N LEU A 110 4.21 5.51 10.42
CA LEU A 110 5.00 6.04 11.53
C LEU A 110 6.08 7.01 11.03
N HIS A 111 6.41 8.02 11.82
CA HIS A 111 7.63 8.79 11.55
C HIS A 111 8.86 7.90 11.77
N GLU A 112 9.90 8.03 10.94
CA GLU A 112 11.14 7.21 10.98
C GLU A 112 11.90 7.24 12.32
N ARG A 113 11.58 8.22 13.17
CA ARG A 113 12.19 8.44 14.49
C ARG A 113 11.42 7.76 15.61
N MET A 114 10.23 7.22 15.34
CA MET A 114 9.47 6.44 16.30
C MET A 114 10.08 5.04 16.39
N GLY A 115 10.46 4.62 17.60
CA GLY A 115 11.04 3.29 17.82
C GLY A 115 10.08 2.18 17.37
N LEU A 116 10.52 1.39 16.38
CA LEU A 116 9.73 0.37 15.68
C LEU A 116 8.97 -0.58 16.62
N ASN A 117 9.65 -1.08 17.66
CA ASN A 117 9.14 -2.18 18.49
C ASN A 117 8.03 -1.76 19.47
N GLN A 118 7.97 -0.49 19.88
CA GLN A 118 7.01 -0.06 20.92
C GLN A 118 5.66 0.38 20.35
N HIS A 119 5.61 0.74 19.07
CA HIS A 119 4.43 1.32 18.47
C HIS A 119 3.65 0.33 17.61
N LEU A 120 4.29 -0.58 16.88
CA LEU A 120 3.61 -1.53 16.00
C LEU A 120 2.68 -2.52 16.71
N LEU A 121 2.92 -2.81 18.00
CA LEU A 121 2.19 -3.81 18.79
C LEU A 121 1.09 -3.22 19.71
N ARG A 122 0.80 -1.93 19.59
CA ARG A 122 -0.23 -1.22 20.39
C ARG A 122 -1.36 -0.67 19.53
#